data_AF-A0A7C3BGY3-F1
#
_entry.id   AF-A0A7C3BGY3-F1
#
_cell.length_a   1.000
_cell.length_b   1.000
_cell.length_c   1.000
_cell.angle_alpha   90.00
_cell.angle_beta   90.00
_cell.angle_gamma   90.00
#
_symmetry.space_group_name_H-M   'P 1'
#
loop_
_entity.id
_entity.type
_entity.pdbx_description
1 polymer ?
#
loop_
_entity_poly.entity_id
_entity_poly.type
_entity_poly.pdbx_seq_one_letter_code
_entity_poly.pdbx_strand_id
1 'polypeptide(L)' 'MKKMKVVELCGSGHCPVVKLDGDKVEIGEAGNLCVLTSEEWAVLKQKVLDGEL' A
#
# COMPACT_ATOMS: atom_id res chain seq x y z
N MET A 1 -14.10 -6.90 -14.50
CA MET A 1 -12.84 -7.16 -13.78
C MET A 1 -12.19 -5.82 -13.52
N LYS A 2 -12.12 -5.35 -12.26
CA LYS A 2 -11.44 -4.08 -11.94
C LYS A 2 -9.94 -4.26 -12.17
N LYS A 3 -9.29 -3.33 -12.87
CA LYS A 3 -7.83 -3.36 -13.13
C LYS A 3 -7.10 -3.07 -11.81
N MET A 4 -6.18 -3.95 -11.43
CA MET A 4 -5.25 -3.71 -10.33
C MET A 4 -4.35 -2.52 -10.69
N LYS A 5 -4.23 -1.55 -9.80
CA LYS A 5 -3.34 -0.39 -9.98
C LYS A 5 -2.11 -0.57 -9.12
N VAL A 6 -0.95 -0.68 -9.76
CA VAL A 6 0.35 -0.70 -9.08
C VAL A 6 0.86 0.74 -8.96
N VAL A 7 1.32 1.13 -7.77
CA VAL A 7 1.88 2.43 -7.47
C VAL A 7 3.27 2.23 -6.90
N GLU A 8 4.26 2.83 -7.55
CA GLU A 8 5.64 2.93 -7.04
C GLU A 8 5.80 4.29 -6.38
N LEU A 9 6.00 4.31 -5.07
CA LEU A 9 5.91 5.56 -4.29
C LEU A 9 7.05 6.55 -4.57
N CYS A 10 8.27 6.07 -4.88
CA CYS A 10 9.42 6.95 -5.11
C CYS A 10 9.99 6.92 -6.54
N GLY A 11 9.41 6.13 -7.46
CA GLY A 11 9.89 6.04 -8.85
C GLY A 11 11.34 5.56 -9.05
N SER A 12 12.06 5.28 -7.97
CA SER A 12 13.46 4.80 -7.93
C SER A 12 13.58 3.32 -7.60
N GLY A 13 12.45 2.61 -7.45
CA GLY A 13 12.41 1.16 -7.16
C GLY A 13 12.76 0.77 -5.72
N HIS A 14 13.11 1.71 -4.83
CA HIS A 14 13.48 1.42 -3.44
C HIS A 14 12.30 1.42 -2.45
N CYS A 15 11.12 1.85 -2.90
CA CYS A 15 9.92 1.89 -2.07
C CYS A 15 9.13 0.59 -2.21
N PRO A 16 8.42 0.17 -1.15
CA PRO A 16 7.55 -0.99 -1.24
C PRO A 16 6.50 -0.77 -2.34
N VAL A 17 6.29 -1.81 -3.15
CA VAL A 17 5.25 -1.82 -4.17
C VAL A 17 3.89 -1.75 -3.49
N VAL A 18 3.04 -0.81 -3.91
CA VAL A 18 1.66 -0.73 -3.41
C VAL A 18 0.71 -1.12 -4.52
N LYS A 19 -0.09 -2.17 -4.30
CA LYS A 19 -1.12 -2.62 -5.25
C LYS A 19 -2.49 -2.36 -4.67
N LEU A 20 -3.35 -1.71 -5.46
CA LEU A 20 -4.75 -1.48 -5.13
C LEU A 20 -5.62 -2.45 -5.92
N ASP A 21 -6.34 -3.32 -5.23
CA ASP A 21 -7.32 -4.23 -5.81
C ASP A 21 -8.66 -4.15 -5.07
N GLY A 22 -9.60 -3.37 -5.62
CA GLY A 22 -10.91 -3.15 -5.00
C GLY A 22 -10.78 -2.58 -3.59
N ASP A 23 -11.17 -3.39 -2.61
CA ASP A 23 -11.14 -3.03 -1.18
C ASP A 23 -9.87 -3.50 -0.47
N LYS A 24 -8.88 -4.01 -1.21
CA LYS A 24 -7.59 -4.48 -0.69
C LYS A 24 -6.43 -3.63 -1.18
N VAL A 25 -5.46 -3.45 -0.30
CA VAL A 25 -4.19 -2.77 -0.53
C VAL A 25 -3.07 -3.73 -0.16
N GLU A 26 -2.26 -4.14 -1.12
CA GLU A 26 -1.07 -4.95 -0.88
C GLU A 26 0.17 -4.05 -0.86
N ILE A 27 1.02 -4.17 0.15
CA ILE A 27 2.23 -3.39 0.32
C ILE A 27 3.41 -4.36 0.46
N GLY A 28 4.39 -4.24 -0.43
CA GLY A 28 5.63 -5.02 -0.41
C GLY A 28 5.70 -6.09 -1.49
N GLU A 29 6.51 -7.12 -1.23
CA GLU A 29 6.92 -8.14 -2.20
C GLU A 29 6.73 -9.56 -1.65
N ALA A 30 6.88 -10.58 -2.51
CA ALA A 30 6.74 -11.97 -2.09
C ALA A 30 7.74 -12.32 -0.97
N GLY A 31 7.24 -12.81 0.16
CA GLY A 31 8.03 -13.11 1.36
C GLY A 31 8.06 -11.99 2.40
N ASN A 32 7.63 -10.76 2.05
CA ASN A 32 7.40 -9.66 2.98
C ASN A 32 6.25 -8.79 2.47
N LEU A 33 5.03 -9.33 2.59
CA LEU A 33 3.81 -8.74 2.05
C LEU A 33 2.84 -8.42 3.19
N CYS A 34 2.41 -7.17 3.26
CA CYS A 34 1.31 -6.74 4.12
C CYS A 34 0.06 -6.52 3.26
N VAL A 35 -1.08 -7.06 3.67
CA VAL A 35 -2.36 -6.87 2.98
C VAL A 35 -3.33 -6.20 3.94
N LEU A 36 -3.82 -5.03 3.54
CA LEU A 36 -4.76 -4.21 4.29
C LEU A 36 -6.07 -4.07 3.51
N THR A 37 -7.15 -3.77 4.21
CA THR A 37 -8.35 -3.18 3.61
C THR A 37 -8.10 -1.72 3.22
N SER A 38 -8.97 -1.17 2.37
CA SER A 38 -8.95 0.25 2.00
C SER A 38 -9.09 1.18 3.21
N GLU A 39 -9.89 0.78 4.21
CA GLU A 39 -10.08 1.51 5.47
C GLU A 39 -8.82 1.46 6.35
N GLU A 40 -8.23 0.28 6.55
CA GLU A 40 -6.98 0.12 7.31
C GLU A 40 -5.82 0.88 6.65
N TRP A 41 -5.76 0.87 5.32
CA TRP A 41 -4.79 1.67 4.57
C TRP A 41 -4.97 3.16 4.80
N ALA A 42 -6.21 3.65 4.86
CA ALA A 42 -6.49 5.06 5.15
C ALA A 42 -5.98 5.45 6.54
N VAL A 43 -6.24 4.60 7.55
CA VAL A 43 -5.75 4.81 8.92
C VAL A 43 -4.21 4.76 8.98
N LEU A 44 -3.59 3.79 8.33
CA LEU A 44 -2.12 3.68 8.29
C LEU A 44 -1.47 4.94 7.70
N LYS A 45 -1.98 5.40 6.55
CA LYS A 45 -1.49 6.64 5.94
C LYS A 45 -1.60 7.83 6.87
N GLN A 46 -2.73 7.96 7.56
CA GLN A 46 -2.97 9.07 8.46
C GLN A 46 -1.95 9.05 9.62
N LYS A 47 -1.75 7.90 10.26
CA LYS A 47 -0.76 7.75 11.34
C LYS A 47 0.67 8.06 10.93
N VAL A 48 1.08 7.64 9.73
CA VAL A 48 2.42 7.95 9.19
C VAL A 48 2.56 9.46 8.92
N LEU A 49 1.53 10.11 8.39
CA LEU A 49 1.55 11.56 8.15
C LEU A 49 1.54 12.37 9.46
N ASP A 50 0.85 11.86 10.48
CA ASP A 50 0.78 12.47 11.82
C ASP A 50 2.05 12.20 12.66
N GLY A 51 2.95 11.33 12.18
CA GLY A 51 4.19 10.96 12.88
C GLY A 51 3.96 10.07 14.10
N GLU A 52 2.83 9.37 14.14
CA GLU A 52 2.49 8.39 15.19
C GLU A 52 3.10 7.00 14.92
N LEU A 53 3.63 6.80 13.70
CA LEU A 53 4.31 5.60 13.21
C LEU A 53 5.55 5.98 12.38
#